data_AF-A0A519IQ86-F1
#
_entry.id   AF-A0A519IQ86-F1
#
_cell.length_a   1.000
_cell.length_b   1.000
_cell.length_c   1.000
_cell.angle_alpha   90.00
_cell.angle_beta   90.00
_cell.angle_gamma   90.00
#
_symmetry.space_group_name_H-M   'P 1'
#
loop_
_entity.id
_entity.type
_entity.pdbx_description
1 polymer ?
#
loop_
_entity_poly.entity_id
_entity_poly.type
_entity_poly.pdbx_seq_one_letter_code
_entity_poly.pdbx_strand_id
1 'polypeptide(L)'
;MDSIWHDAAQAFAIGFPAPLAGLLFWVAASLMVHVCQRLVEHTAFSVDVSSRRVSASHAALCIGCIAWALDVVGLFMYGELAQHAASLELVPALSGLIIMAVSTRLTIPTLSTSTRKLHITVAGTWLAAGMLLAHFTITQNQVRSFAAVNWATILLGMAIALALASLTAMRHRAAKLSVLTPHLLRRTWEEKAVSGAAILLLHWLLVNTFPLASATAGGRAHSTVLLFIVLLFGVALALEQLSNMRHDVDRQHLLRRGLSMMRVSHMAQNPERDVQLSLVADHLHDLLQPDRLKLHFQPMVDFRQPGTPFEALLRIEDPALGPLNPEIFLLVCELQGKTAEVDRMILRNALGHVAHWHRQGLQEISVSVNVAPITLLERGFADWLCMELAEHALPHHALKLEMTEHAIIALGAPLVGALRELTALGIAVVMDDFGTGYSSLGMLADLPIAGIKCDRLFVQQLARDPRRQSLLRHIGALAQEFGLSVVVEGVETAEELQAVAAAGLHGVQGYLYGKPMAADAVAAWTTREMPARRAALEALTLKTPRQVEPDTAVAPVAAYPMALPAALPRAPWANRVPGLPRA
;
A
#
# COMPACT_ATOMS: atom_id res chain seq x y z
N MET A 1 -28.24 24.96 -45.64
CA MET A 1 -27.54 23.91 -44.86
C MET A 1 -26.93 22.85 -45.76
N ASP A 2 -27.49 22.55 -46.94
CA ASP A 2 -26.96 21.51 -47.84
C ASP A 2 -25.59 21.82 -48.49
N SER A 3 -25.23 23.10 -48.69
CA SER A 3 -23.93 23.48 -49.28
C SER A 3 -22.75 23.27 -48.32
N ILE A 4 -22.93 23.46 -47.01
CA ILE A 4 -21.86 23.25 -46.02
C ILE A 4 -21.56 21.75 -45.87
N TRP A 5 -22.60 20.90 -45.95
CA TRP A 5 -22.44 19.44 -45.96
C TRP A 5 -21.84 18.93 -47.28
N HIS A 6 -22.13 19.58 -48.41
CA HIS A 6 -21.51 19.27 -49.71
C HIS A 6 -20.00 19.58 -49.73
N ASP A 7 -19.60 20.74 -49.20
CA ASP A 7 -18.19 21.14 -49.13
C ASP A 7 -17.42 20.31 -48.08
N ALA A 8 -18.05 19.96 -46.95
CA ALA A 8 -17.48 19.05 -45.96
C ALA A 8 -17.34 17.61 -46.50
N ALA A 9 -18.27 17.14 -47.33
CA ALA A 9 -18.18 15.83 -47.97
C ALA A 9 -17.09 15.77 -49.06
N GLN A 10 -16.71 16.89 -49.66
CA GLN A 10 -15.58 16.97 -50.60
C GLN A 10 -14.20 17.00 -49.91
N ALA A 11 -14.14 17.36 -48.62
CA ALA A 11 -12.89 17.41 -47.85
C ALA A 11 -12.39 16.03 -47.39
N PHE A 12 -13.23 14.99 -47.44
CA PHE A 12 -12.91 13.63 -46.99
C PHE A 12 -13.13 12.63 -48.11
N ALA A 13 -12.10 11.85 -48.43
CA ALA A 13 -12.16 10.87 -49.51
C ALA A 13 -13.06 9.66 -49.16
N ILE A 14 -13.18 9.34 -47.87
CA ILE A 14 -13.96 8.21 -47.36
C ILE A 14 -15.04 8.73 -46.42
N GLY A 15 -16.30 8.46 -46.79
CA GLY A 15 -17.47 8.84 -46.01
C GLY A 15 -17.51 8.23 -44.62
N PHE A 16 -18.33 8.81 -43.74
CA PHE A 16 -18.58 8.24 -42.42
C PHE A 16 -19.19 6.82 -42.55
N PRO A 17 -18.86 5.87 -41.67
CA PRO A 17 -19.34 4.50 -41.78
C PRO A 17 -20.87 4.38 -41.75
N ALA A 18 -21.39 3.30 -42.33
CA ALA A 18 -22.81 2.98 -42.29
C ALA A 18 -23.32 2.90 -40.84
N PRO A 19 -24.56 3.33 -40.54
CA PRO A 19 -25.04 3.47 -39.16
C PRO A 19 -24.89 2.21 -38.30
N LEU A 20 -25.20 1.03 -38.85
CA LEU A 20 -25.09 -0.24 -38.13
C LEU A 20 -23.61 -0.60 -37.83
N ALA A 21 -22.72 -0.40 -38.81
CA ALA A 21 -21.31 -0.71 -38.66
C ALA A 21 -20.62 0.27 -37.68
N GLY A 22 -20.96 1.56 -37.77
CA GLY A 22 -20.54 2.59 -36.83
C GLY A 22 -21.03 2.33 -35.41
N LEU A 23 -22.29 1.92 -35.23
CA LEU A 23 -22.86 1.55 -33.92
C LEU A 23 -22.14 0.35 -33.31
N LEU A 24 -21.90 -0.71 -34.09
CA LEU A 24 -21.19 -1.91 -33.61
C LEU A 24 -19.76 -1.59 -33.20
N PHE A 25 -19.05 -0.81 -34.01
CA PHE A 25 -17.69 -0.36 -33.68
C PHE A 25 -17.67 0.51 -32.42
N TRP A 26 -18.62 1.43 -32.28
CA TRP A 26 -18.77 2.26 -31.09
C TRP A 26 -18.99 1.45 -29.81
N VAL A 27 -19.87 0.44 -29.85
CA VAL A 27 -20.09 -0.47 -28.72
C VAL A 27 -18.82 -1.25 -28.38
N ALA A 28 -18.14 -1.79 -29.40
CA ALA A 28 -16.89 -2.53 -29.22
C ALA A 28 -15.78 -1.64 -28.62
N ALA A 29 -15.60 -0.42 -29.16
CA ALA A 29 -14.65 0.55 -28.65
C ALA A 29 -14.94 0.94 -27.20
N SER A 30 -16.22 1.15 -26.84
CA SER A 30 -16.65 1.46 -25.47
C SER A 30 -16.35 0.31 -24.50
N LEU A 31 -16.56 -0.94 -24.94
CA LEU A 31 -16.21 -2.13 -24.16
C LEU A 31 -14.69 -2.26 -23.99
N MET A 32 -13.91 -2.02 -25.05
CA MET A 32 -12.46 -2.06 -24.99
C MET A 32 -11.88 -0.97 -24.08
N VAL A 33 -12.46 0.23 -24.06
CA VAL A 33 -12.12 1.26 -23.05
C VAL A 33 -12.38 0.75 -21.64
N HIS A 34 -13.47 0.01 -21.42
CA HIS A 34 -13.73 -0.61 -20.11
C HIS A 34 -12.66 -1.63 -19.72
N VAL A 35 -12.26 -2.51 -20.64
CA VAL A 35 -11.22 -3.52 -20.41
C VAL A 35 -9.87 -2.87 -20.16
N CYS A 36 -9.46 -1.90 -20.99
CA CYS A 36 -8.21 -1.16 -20.82
C CYS A 36 -8.17 -0.45 -19.46
N GLN A 37 -9.28 0.16 -19.05
CA GLN A 37 -9.40 0.78 -17.73
C GLN A 37 -9.21 -0.25 -16.61
N ARG A 38 -9.84 -1.43 -16.70
CA ARG A 38 -9.68 -2.50 -15.71
C ARG A 38 -8.23 -2.99 -15.63
N LEU A 39 -7.56 -3.13 -16.77
CA LEU A 39 -6.15 -3.49 -16.82
C LEU A 39 -5.30 -2.47 -16.06
N VAL A 40 -5.49 -1.17 -16.32
CA VAL A 40 -4.74 -0.10 -15.62
C VAL A 40 -5.07 -0.04 -14.13
N GLU A 41 -6.35 -0.16 -13.75
CA GLU A 41 -6.79 -0.21 -12.35
C GLU A 41 -6.06 -1.28 -11.55
N HIS A 42 -5.95 -2.50 -12.08
CA HIS A 42 -5.22 -3.58 -11.40
C HIS A 42 -3.73 -3.27 -11.20
N THR A 43 -3.08 -2.62 -12.17
CA THR A 43 -1.68 -2.20 -12.01
C THR A 43 -1.49 -1.08 -10.99
N ALA A 44 -2.50 -0.21 -10.85
CA ALA A 44 -2.45 0.95 -9.98
C ALA A 44 -2.57 0.62 -8.48
N PHE A 45 -2.97 -0.60 -8.10
CA PHE A 45 -3.10 -1.01 -6.68
C PHE A 45 -1.92 -1.82 -6.13
N SER A 46 -0.90 -2.09 -6.95
CA SER A 46 0.32 -2.73 -6.47
C SER A 46 1.19 -1.76 -5.67
N VAL A 47 1.63 -2.15 -4.48
CA VAL A 47 2.41 -1.31 -3.54
C VAL A 47 3.91 -1.39 -3.80
N ASP A 48 4.40 -2.53 -4.31
CA ASP A 48 5.80 -2.71 -4.71
C ASP A 48 6.06 -2.03 -6.06
N VAL A 49 7.06 -1.15 -6.10
CA VAL A 49 7.45 -0.38 -7.29
C VAL A 49 7.95 -1.29 -8.43
N SER A 50 8.62 -2.40 -8.10
CA SER A 50 9.16 -3.32 -9.12
C SER A 50 8.05 -4.13 -9.78
N SER A 51 7.17 -4.72 -8.98
CA SER A 51 5.97 -5.43 -9.43
C SER A 51 5.01 -4.50 -10.16
N ARG A 52 4.86 -3.25 -9.70
CA ARG A 52 4.05 -2.24 -10.39
C ARG A 52 4.58 -1.94 -11.79
N ARG A 53 5.90 -1.81 -11.97
CA ARG A 53 6.50 -1.58 -13.31
C ARG A 53 6.32 -2.78 -14.24
N VAL A 54 6.52 -4.00 -13.72
CA VAL A 54 6.30 -5.22 -14.50
C VAL A 54 4.83 -5.33 -14.90
N SER A 55 3.92 -5.27 -13.94
CA SER A 55 2.48 -5.32 -14.19
C SER A 55 1.99 -4.21 -15.13
N ALA A 56 2.46 -2.97 -14.95
CA ALA A 56 2.17 -1.85 -15.85
C ALA A 56 2.70 -2.09 -17.27
N SER A 57 3.89 -2.67 -17.42
CA SER A 57 4.44 -3.04 -18.72
C SER A 57 3.62 -4.13 -19.41
N HIS A 58 3.10 -5.12 -18.67
CA HIS A 58 2.23 -6.17 -19.21
C HIS A 58 0.86 -5.60 -19.60
N ALA A 59 0.24 -4.78 -18.76
CA ALA A 59 -1.01 -4.11 -19.08
C ALA A 59 -0.86 -3.19 -20.31
N ALA A 60 0.26 -2.46 -20.40
CA ALA A 60 0.56 -1.61 -21.55
C ALA A 60 0.67 -2.40 -22.86
N LEU A 61 1.29 -3.58 -22.83
CA LEU A 61 1.36 -4.48 -24.00
C LEU A 61 -0.05 -4.90 -24.44
N CYS A 62 -0.91 -5.33 -23.51
CA CYS A 62 -2.29 -5.71 -23.80
C CYS A 62 -3.09 -4.55 -24.40
N ILE A 63 -2.97 -3.35 -23.83
CA ILE A 63 -3.62 -2.13 -24.35
C ILE A 63 -3.15 -1.85 -25.78
N GLY A 64 -1.86 -2.04 -26.07
CA GLY A 64 -1.30 -1.90 -27.41
C GLY A 64 -1.91 -2.88 -28.41
N CYS A 65 -2.02 -4.16 -28.03
CA CYS A 65 -2.66 -5.19 -28.85
C CYS A 65 -4.15 -4.89 -29.10
N ILE A 66 -4.88 -4.41 -28.07
CA ILE A 66 -6.29 -4.04 -28.18
C ILE A 66 -6.47 -2.85 -29.12
N ALA A 67 -5.65 -1.81 -28.99
CA ALA A 67 -5.70 -0.64 -29.85
C ALA A 67 -5.39 -0.99 -31.31
N TRP A 68 -4.38 -1.83 -31.55
CA TRP A 68 -4.07 -2.34 -32.89
C TRP A 68 -5.22 -3.17 -33.47
N ALA A 69 -5.83 -4.06 -32.68
CA ALA A 69 -6.95 -4.87 -33.14
C ALA A 69 -8.16 -3.99 -33.50
N LEU A 70 -8.46 -2.96 -32.71
CA LEU A 70 -9.52 -1.99 -33.03
C LEU A 70 -9.24 -1.26 -34.35
N ASP A 71 -8.00 -0.86 -34.59
CA ASP A 71 -7.61 -0.19 -35.84
C ASP A 71 -7.84 -1.09 -37.07
N VAL A 72 -7.34 -2.32 -37.02
CA VAL A 72 -7.52 -3.31 -38.10
C VAL A 72 -9.00 -3.64 -38.32
N VAL A 73 -9.76 -3.87 -37.25
CA VAL A 73 -11.22 -4.15 -37.33
C VAL A 73 -11.96 -2.93 -37.92
N GLY A 74 -11.55 -1.72 -37.55
CA GLY A 74 -12.17 -0.48 -38.00
C GLY A 74 -12.08 -0.29 -39.52
N LEU A 75 -11.06 -0.82 -40.19
CA LEU A 75 -10.96 -0.78 -41.66
C LEU A 75 -12.11 -1.52 -42.35
N PHE A 76 -12.63 -2.60 -41.76
CA PHE A 76 -13.75 -3.38 -42.31
C PHE A 76 -15.10 -2.66 -42.22
N MET A 77 -15.19 -1.60 -41.41
CA MET A 77 -16.39 -0.79 -41.26
C MET A 77 -16.72 0.02 -42.53
N TYR A 78 -15.72 0.27 -43.37
CA TYR A 78 -15.84 1.02 -44.61
C TYR A 78 -15.94 0.04 -45.79
N GLY A 79 -17.07 0.04 -46.49
CA GLY A 79 -17.29 -0.86 -47.64
C GLY A 79 -16.21 -0.73 -48.73
N GLU A 80 -15.67 0.47 -48.92
CA GLU A 80 -14.61 0.79 -49.89
C GLU A 80 -13.23 0.22 -49.50
N LEU A 81 -13.02 -0.04 -48.21
CA LEU A 81 -11.78 -0.58 -47.64
C LEU A 81 -11.91 -2.04 -47.18
N ALA A 82 -13.10 -2.62 -47.16
CA ALA A 82 -13.30 -3.98 -46.66
C ALA A 82 -12.51 -5.05 -47.45
N GLN A 83 -12.26 -4.82 -48.75
CA GLN A 83 -11.40 -5.68 -49.57
C GLN A 83 -9.91 -5.44 -49.31
N HIS A 84 -9.53 -4.19 -49.05
CA HIS A 84 -8.18 -3.82 -48.65
C HIS A 84 -7.77 -4.41 -47.29
N ALA A 85 -8.71 -4.45 -46.36
CA ALA A 85 -8.52 -5.09 -45.07
C ALA A 85 -8.45 -6.63 -45.20
N ALA A 86 -9.05 -7.21 -46.25
CA ALA A 86 -8.99 -8.65 -46.55
C ALA A 86 -7.67 -9.07 -47.21
N SER A 87 -6.97 -8.16 -47.89
CA SER A 87 -5.65 -8.37 -48.50
C SER A 87 -4.50 -7.83 -47.65
N LEU A 88 -4.73 -7.60 -46.35
CA LEU A 88 -3.72 -7.07 -45.43
C LEU A 88 -2.50 -7.98 -45.41
N GLU A 89 -1.35 -7.45 -45.81
CA GLU A 89 -0.09 -8.19 -45.77
C GLU A 89 0.37 -8.39 -44.31
N LEU A 90 0.91 -9.57 -44.03
CA LEU A 90 1.34 -9.95 -42.69
C LEU A 90 2.42 -9.00 -42.14
N VAL A 91 3.36 -8.55 -42.98
CA VAL A 91 4.50 -7.72 -42.55
C VAL A 91 4.06 -6.31 -42.10
N PRO A 92 3.29 -5.54 -42.88
CA PRO A 92 2.68 -4.28 -42.42
C PRO A 92 1.82 -4.42 -41.17
N ALA A 93 1.01 -5.48 -41.09
CA ALA A 93 0.13 -5.74 -39.96
C ALA A 93 0.92 -5.97 -38.65
N LEU A 94 1.93 -6.84 -38.69
CA LEU A 94 2.82 -7.11 -37.54
C LEU A 94 3.67 -5.90 -37.17
N SER A 95 4.12 -5.12 -38.16
CA SER A 95 4.90 -3.90 -37.91
C SER A 95 4.06 -2.85 -37.18
N GLY A 96 2.80 -2.65 -37.58
CA GLY A 96 1.85 -1.80 -36.87
C GLY A 96 1.60 -2.27 -35.43
N LEU A 97 1.48 -3.58 -35.20
CA LEU A 97 1.32 -4.15 -33.85
C LEU A 97 2.54 -3.84 -32.97
N ILE A 98 3.75 -4.04 -33.48
CA ILE A 98 5.00 -3.77 -32.75
C ILE A 98 5.09 -2.29 -32.39
N ILE A 99 4.81 -1.39 -33.35
CA ILE A 99 4.83 0.06 -33.12
C ILE A 99 3.84 0.44 -32.02
N MET A 100 2.62 -0.09 -32.08
CA MET A 100 1.60 0.19 -31.06
C MET A 100 2.01 -0.35 -29.68
N ALA A 101 2.50 -1.59 -29.62
CA ALA A 101 2.96 -2.23 -28.39
C ALA A 101 4.14 -1.48 -27.73
N VAL A 102 5.11 -1.02 -28.52
CA VAL A 102 6.23 -0.22 -28.01
C VAL A 102 5.74 1.15 -27.53
N SER A 103 4.87 1.80 -28.30
CA SER A 103 4.33 3.11 -27.96
C SER A 103 3.53 3.08 -26.66
N THR A 104 2.67 2.09 -26.45
CA THR A 104 1.94 1.93 -25.18
C THR A 104 2.88 1.59 -24.03
N ARG A 105 3.86 0.71 -24.24
CA ARG A 105 4.83 0.32 -23.20
C ARG A 105 5.65 1.50 -22.67
N LEU A 106 5.98 2.46 -23.52
CA LEU A 106 6.72 3.67 -23.14
C LEU A 106 5.85 4.75 -22.48
N THR A 107 4.54 4.77 -22.76
CA THR A 107 3.67 5.90 -22.38
C THR A 107 2.69 5.58 -21.25
N ILE A 108 2.09 4.38 -21.24
CA ILE A 108 1.06 3.99 -20.28
C ILE A 108 1.56 4.03 -18.82
N PRO A 109 2.79 3.56 -18.47
CA PRO A 109 3.27 3.67 -17.08
C PRO A 109 3.33 5.12 -16.58
N THR A 110 3.74 6.05 -17.44
CA THR A 110 3.77 7.48 -17.12
C THR A 110 2.37 8.07 -17.02
N LEU A 111 1.47 7.69 -17.93
CA LEU A 111 0.07 8.12 -17.92
C LEU A 111 -0.70 7.60 -16.69
N SER A 112 -0.35 6.43 -16.16
CA SER A 112 -1.04 5.84 -15.00
C SER A 112 -0.50 6.31 -13.65
N THR A 113 0.80 6.65 -13.56
CA THR A 113 1.45 6.94 -12.27
C THR A 113 1.86 8.41 -12.06
N SER A 114 2.13 9.16 -13.13
CA SER A 114 2.69 10.51 -12.97
C SER A 114 1.67 11.48 -12.40
N THR A 115 2.11 12.29 -11.42
CA THR A 115 1.29 13.34 -10.82
C THR A 115 1.41 14.69 -11.53
N ARG A 116 2.42 14.85 -12.39
CA ARG A 116 2.76 16.10 -13.09
C ARG A 116 2.05 16.18 -14.44
N LYS A 117 1.29 17.26 -14.67
CA LYS A 117 0.58 17.52 -15.95
C LYS A 117 1.50 17.44 -17.16
N LEU A 118 2.71 17.99 -17.05
CA LEU A 118 3.70 17.98 -18.13
C LEU A 118 4.09 16.56 -18.59
N HIS A 119 4.33 15.65 -17.65
CA HIS A 119 4.68 14.26 -17.99
C HIS A 119 3.49 13.53 -18.64
N ILE A 120 2.26 13.80 -18.18
CA ILE A 120 1.04 13.23 -18.77
C ILE A 120 0.88 13.71 -20.20
N THR A 121 1.03 15.01 -20.46
CA THR A 121 0.90 15.57 -21.81
C THR A 121 1.97 15.02 -22.75
N VAL A 122 3.23 14.98 -22.31
CA VAL A 122 4.33 14.42 -23.12
C VAL A 122 4.10 12.95 -23.46
N ALA A 123 3.71 12.13 -22.48
CA ALA A 123 3.41 10.71 -22.72
C ALA A 123 2.19 10.53 -23.64
N GLY A 124 1.16 11.36 -23.48
CA GLY A 124 -0.02 11.35 -24.35
C GLY A 124 0.31 11.71 -25.80
N THR A 125 1.22 12.68 -26.02
CA THR A 125 1.67 13.05 -27.36
C THR A 125 2.44 11.92 -28.04
N TRP A 126 3.33 11.26 -27.31
CA TRP A 126 4.04 10.08 -27.81
C TRP A 126 3.09 8.93 -28.18
N LEU A 127 2.05 8.69 -27.37
CA LEU A 127 1.06 7.65 -27.65
C LEU A 127 0.26 7.97 -28.92
N ALA A 128 -0.15 9.24 -29.09
CA ALA A 128 -0.88 9.69 -30.28
C ALA A 128 -0.03 9.57 -31.55
N ALA A 129 1.25 9.95 -31.49
CA ALA A 129 2.18 9.79 -32.60
C ALA A 129 2.41 8.32 -32.97
N GLY A 130 2.57 7.45 -31.96
CA GLY A 130 2.71 6.01 -32.16
C GLY A 130 1.50 5.37 -32.84
N MET A 131 0.29 5.78 -32.45
CA MET A 131 -0.94 5.32 -33.06
C MET A 131 -1.06 5.75 -34.54
N LEU A 132 -0.73 7.01 -34.85
CA LEU A 132 -0.68 7.50 -36.24
C LEU A 132 0.32 6.71 -37.09
N LEU A 133 1.52 6.46 -36.54
CA LEU A 133 2.55 5.69 -37.22
C LEU A 133 2.15 4.22 -37.43
N ALA A 134 1.49 3.60 -36.44
CA ALA A 134 0.97 2.24 -36.56
C ALA A 134 -0.10 2.15 -37.66
N HIS A 135 -1.07 3.08 -37.66
CA HIS A 135 -2.13 3.15 -38.67
C HIS A 135 -1.55 3.37 -40.08
N PHE A 136 -0.60 4.29 -40.21
CA PHE A 136 0.11 4.51 -41.47
C PHE A 136 0.82 3.25 -41.95
N THR A 137 1.50 2.54 -41.05
CA THR A 137 2.22 1.31 -41.40
C THR A 137 1.28 0.23 -41.94
N ILE A 138 0.06 0.15 -41.41
CA ILE A 138 -0.99 -0.78 -41.85
C ILE A 138 -1.51 -0.41 -43.26
N THR A 139 -1.61 0.88 -43.56
CA THR A 139 -2.29 1.40 -44.76
C THR A 139 -1.37 1.87 -45.89
N GLN A 140 -0.06 2.01 -45.64
CA GLN A 140 0.92 2.63 -46.55
C GLN A 140 0.93 2.03 -47.97
N ASN A 141 0.76 0.71 -48.11
CA ASN A 141 0.78 0.01 -49.40
C ASN A 141 -0.44 0.35 -50.28
N GLN A 142 -1.41 1.08 -49.74
CA GLN A 142 -2.68 1.42 -50.40
C GLN A 142 -2.82 2.94 -50.62
N VAL A 143 -1.82 3.73 -50.23
CA VAL A 143 -1.82 5.17 -50.41
C VAL A 143 -1.61 5.52 -51.88
N ARG A 144 -2.56 6.23 -52.48
CA ARG A 144 -2.52 6.68 -53.88
C ARG A 144 -1.45 7.73 -54.12
N SER A 145 -1.25 8.63 -53.16
CA SER A 145 -0.30 9.74 -53.26
C SER A 145 0.12 10.23 -51.88
N PHE A 146 1.43 10.30 -51.66
CA PHE A 146 2.02 10.93 -50.47
C PHE A 146 2.06 12.47 -50.57
N ALA A 147 1.73 13.06 -51.73
CA ALA A 147 1.73 14.51 -51.92
C ALA A 147 0.39 15.17 -51.50
N ALA A 148 -0.69 14.39 -51.39
CA ALA A 148 -2.04 14.87 -51.08
C ALA A 148 -2.45 14.50 -49.64
N VAL A 149 -1.60 14.82 -48.67
CA VAL A 149 -1.85 14.55 -47.24
C VAL A 149 -2.87 15.55 -46.70
N ASN A 150 -3.88 15.05 -45.98
CA ASN A 150 -4.81 15.90 -45.27
C ASN A 150 -4.24 16.28 -43.90
N TRP A 151 -3.59 17.44 -43.80
CA TRP A 151 -3.01 17.91 -42.54
C TRP A 151 -4.04 18.20 -41.45
N ALA A 152 -5.28 18.55 -41.83
CA ALA A 152 -6.34 18.83 -40.87
C ALA A 152 -6.78 17.56 -40.12
N THR A 153 -6.86 16.41 -40.80
CA THR A 153 -7.17 15.13 -40.16
C THR A 153 -6.05 14.66 -39.23
N ILE A 154 -4.78 14.88 -39.58
CA ILE A 154 -3.64 14.60 -38.70
C ILE A 154 -3.71 15.42 -37.42
N LEU A 155 -3.86 16.74 -37.55
CA LEU A 155 -3.88 17.65 -36.39
C LEU A 155 -5.07 17.36 -35.48
N LEU A 156 -6.27 17.19 -36.06
CA LEU A 156 -7.48 16.88 -35.30
C LEU A 156 -7.42 15.49 -34.67
N GLY A 157 -6.92 14.49 -35.40
CA GLY A 157 -6.73 13.13 -34.89
C GLY A 157 -5.73 13.09 -33.73
N MET A 158 -4.59 13.77 -33.88
CA MET A 158 -3.57 13.85 -32.82
C MET A 158 -4.11 14.59 -31.58
N ALA A 159 -4.89 15.65 -31.77
CA ALA A 159 -5.55 16.37 -30.68
C ALA A 159 -6.56 15.50 -29.94
N ILE A 160 -7.41 14.75 -30.65
CA ILE A 160 -8.38 13.83 -30.06
C ILE A 160 -7.69 12.69 -29.31
N ALA A 161 -6.64 12.09 -29.90
CA ALA A 161 -5.89 11.02 -29.26
C ALA A 161 -5.18 11.50 -27.98
N LEU A 162 -4.53 12.66 -28.01
CA LEU A 162 -3.92 13.28 -26.84
C LEU A 162 -4.96 13.61 -25.75
N ALA A 163 -6.10 14.18 -26.14
CA ALA A 163 -7.18 14.49 -25.23
C ALA A 163 -7.72 13.22 -24.58
N LEU A 164 -7.97 12.16 -25.36
CA LEU A 164 -8.44 10.86 -24.87
C LEU A 164 -7.44 10.27 -23.86
N ALA A 165 -6.15 10.23 -24.19
CA ALA A 165 -5.10 9.71 -23.32
C ALA A 165 -4.97 10.54 -22.02
N SER A 166 -5.00 11.86 -22.12
CA SER A 166 -4.84 12.76 -20.96
C SER A 166 -6.08 12.75 -20.05
N LEU A 167 -7.29 12.78 -20.61
CA LEU A 167 -8.54 12.72 -19.85
C LEU A 167 -8.72 11.38 -19.17
N THR A 168 -8.40 10.27 -19.84
CA THR A 168 -8.46 8.93 -19.23
C THR A 168 -7.45 8.79 -18.09
N ALA A 169 -6.21 9.27 -18.26
CA ALA A 169 -5.20 9.32 -17.21
C ALA A 169 -5.63 10.16 -16.01
N MET A 170 -6.07 11.41 -16.24
CA MET A 170 -6.51 12.30 -15.17
C MET A 170 -7.72 11.75 -14.41
N ARG A 171 -8.71 11.16 -15.11
CA ARG A 171 -9.90 10.58 -14.47
C ARG A 171 -9.59 9.28 -13.75
N HIS A 172 -8.72 8.43 -14.29
CA HIS A 172 -8.25 7.24 -13.59
C HIS A 172 -7.62 7.62 -12.25
N ARG A 173 -6.80 8.67 -12.23
CA ARG A 173 -6.24 9.24 -11.00
C ARG A 173 -7.32 9.80 -10.08
N ALA A 174 -8.28 10.57 -10.59
CA ALA A 174 -9.39 11.09 -9.79
C ALA A 174 -10.20 9.97 -9.11
N ALA A 175 -10.44 8.86 -9.80
CA ALA A 175 -11.10 7.67 -9.25
C ALA A 175 -10.22 6.90 -8.24
N LYS A 176 -8.89 6.98 -8.35
CA LYS A 176 -7.96 6.47 -7.34
C LYS A 176 -8.02 7.33 -6.07
N LEU A 177 -8.06 8.66 -6.21
CA LEU A 177 -8.18 9.60 -5.09
C LEU A 177 -9.56 9.59 -4.42
N SER A 178 -10.63 9.25 -5.13
CA SER A 178 -12.00 9.21 -4.59
C SER A 178 -12.24 8.17 -3.50
N VAL A 179 -11.31 7.23 -3.29
CA VAL A 179 -11.40 6.27 -2.18
C VAL A 179 -11.11 6.95 -0.83
N LEU A 180 -10.41 8.08 -0.82
CA LEU A 180 -10.23 8.92 0.37
C LEU A 180 -11.37 9.94 0.57
N THR A 181 -12.18 10.20 -0.46
CA THR A 181 -13.25 11.19 -0.46
C THR A 181 -14.46 10.69 -1.28
N PRO A 182 -15.55 10.20 -0.64
CA PRO A 182 -16.64 9.49 -1.32
C PRO A 182 -17.49 10.32 -2.30
N HIS A 183 -17.10 11.56 -2.59
CA HIS A 183 -17.81 12.51 -3.45
C HIS A 183 -17.24 12.62 -4.87
N LEU A 184 -16.16 11.90 -5.21
CA LEU A 184 -15.62 11.87 -6.58
C LEU A 184 -16.00 10.58 -7.32
N LEU A 185 -16.70 10.77 -8.44
CA LEU A 185 -17.55 9.78 -9.11
C LEU A 185 -16.79 8.58 -9.69
N ARG A 186 -17.31 7.37 -9.45
CA ARG A 186 -17.03 6.19 -10.30
C ARG A 186 -17.46 6.52 -11.72
N ARG A 187 -16.61 6.20 -12.69
CA ARG A 187 -16.88 6.37 -14.12
C ARG A 187 -18.21 5.72 -14.50
N THR A 188 -19.21 6.52 -14.88
CA THR A 188 -20.48 6.00 -15.40
C THR A 188 -20.25 5.38 -16.78
N TRP A 189 -21.13 4.45 -17.18
CA TRP A 189 -21.09 3.88 -18.52
C TRP A 189 -21.17 4.95 -19.62
N GLU A 190 -21.78 6.09 -19.33
CA GLU A 190 -21.87 7.26 -20.19
C GLU A 190 -20.49 7.79 -20.61
N GLU A 191 -19.53 7.88 -19.68
CA GLU A 191 -18.19 8.37 -20.02
C GLU A 191 -17.39 7.41 -20.91
N LYS A 192 -17.62 6.10 -20.72
CA LYS A 192 -17.02 5.06 -21.57
C LYS A 192 -17.60 5.13 -22.97
N ALA A 193 -18.91 5.38 -23.07
CA ALA A 193 -19.62 5.58 -24.32
C ALA A 193 -19.12 6.83 -25.07
N VAL A 194 -18.87 7.95 -24.37
CA VAL A 194 -18.25 9.15 -24.95
C VAL A 194 -16.83 8.86 -25.45
N SER A 195 -16.03 8.11 -24.69
CA SER A 195 -14.69 7.70 -25.10
C SER A 195 -14.72 6.81 -26.35
N GLY A 196 -15.67 5.87 -26.43
CA GLY A 196 -15.89 5.06 -27.63
C GLY A 196 -16.31 5.89 -28.85
N ALA A 197 -17.13 6.94 -28.66
CA ALA A 197 -17.53 7.83 -29.75
C ALA A 197 -16.33 8.65 -30.27
N ALA A 198 -15.46 9.10 -29.37
CA ALA A 198 -14.21 9.76 -29.73
C ALA A 198 -13.26 8.82 -30.50
N ILE A 199 -13.19 7.52 -30.12
CA ILE A 199 -12.40 6.52 -30.86
C ILE A 199 -12.96 6.28 -32.27
N LEU A 200 -14.29 6.20 -32.43
CA LEU A 200 -14.93 6.09 -33.74
C LEU A 200 -14.59 7.28 -34.64
N LEU A 201 -14.69 8.51 -34.10
CA LEU A 201 -14.33 9.72 -34.82
C LEU A 201 -12.85 9.75 -35.18
N LEU A 202 -11.99 9.39 -34.22
CA LEU A 202 -10.54 9.32 -34.41
C LEU A 202 -10.18 8.35 -35.54
N HIS A 203 -10.77 7.16 -35.54
CA HIS A 203 -10.57 6.15 -36.58
C HIS A 203 -10.96 6.67 -37.97
N TRP A 204 -12.09 7.38 -38.07
CA TRP A 204 -12.52 7.98 -39.33
C TRP A 204 -11.56 9.07 -39.84
N LEU A 205 -10.96 9.86 -38.94
CA LEU A 205 -9.93 10.84 -39.30
C LEU A 205 -8.64 10.16 -39.75
N LEU A 206 -8.22 9.09 -39.07
CA LEU A 206 -7.03 8.31 -39.44
C LEU A 206 -7.13 7.77 -40.87
N VAL A 207 -8.28 7.17 -41.20
CA VAL A 207 -8.56 6.63 -42.54
C VAL A 207 -8.55 7.72 -43.63
N ASN A 208 -8.90 8.95 -43.29
CA ASN A 208 -8.86 10.10 -44.19
C ASN A 208 -7.54 10.89 -44.15
N THR A 209 -6.49 10.37 -43.52
CA THR A 209 -5.17 11.03 -43.47
C THR A 209 -4.47 10.98 -44.82
N PHE A 210 -4.54 9.82 -45.48
CA PHE A 210 -3.98 9.59 -46.80
C PHE A 210 -5.08 9.17 -47.77
N PRO A 211 -5.01 9.59 -49.04
CA PRO A 211 -5.96 9.14 -50.05
C PRO A 211 -5.72 7.66 -50.36
N LEU A 212 -6.60 6.78 -49.90
CA LEU A 212 -6.51 5.34 -50.13
C LEU A 212 -7.07 4.95 -51.50
N ALA A 213 -6.55 3.88 -52.09
CA ALA A 213 -7.12 3.30 -53.31
C ALA A 213 -8.52 2.72 -53.04
N SER A 214 -9.41 2.73 -54.04
CA SER A 214 -10.72 2.07 -54.00
C SER A 214 -10.60 0.70 -54.66
N ALA A 215 -11.00 -0.38 -53.98
CA ALA A 215 -10.79 -1.75 -54.48
C ALA A 215 -11.81 -2.09 -55.58
N THR A 216 -11.35 -2.79 -56.62
CA THR A 216 -12.21 -3.39 -57.65
C THR A 216 -12.75 -4.73 -57.16
N ALA A 217 -14.05 -4.96 -57.38
CA ALA A 217 -14.82 -6.06 -56.80
C ALA A 217 -14.25 -7.48 -57.05
N GLY A 218 -13.75 -8.14 -56.00
CA GLY A 218 -13.49 -9.57 -56.01
C GLY A 218 -13.05 -10.14 -54.65
N GLY A 219 -13.86 -11.03 -54.06
CA GLY A 219 -13.46 -11.90 -52.93
C GLY A 219 -14.09 -11.58 -51.56
N ARG A 220 -15.31 -12.07 -51.29
CA ARG A 220 -16.02 -11.91 -50.00
C ARG A 220 -15.69 -12.96 -48.92
N ALA A 221 -14.91 -14.00 -49.21
CA ALA A 221 -14.87 -15.23 -48.39
C ALA A 221 -13.68 -15.38 -47.42
N HIS A 222 -12.61 -14.58 -47.53
CA HIS A 222 -11.41 -14.70 -46.67
C HIS A 222 -11.35 -13.67 -45.52
N SER A 223 -12.23 -12.67 -45.52
CA SER A 223 -12.26 -11.55 -44.57
C SER A 223 -12.83 -11.90 -43.19
N THR A 224 -13.84 -12.76 -43.13
CA THR A 224 -14.48 -13.16 -41.85
C THR A 224 -13.60 -14.06 -41.01
N VAL A 225 -12.76 -14.91 -41.63
CA VAL A 225 -11.87 -15.83 -40.92
C VAL A 225 -10.71 -15.09 -40.27
N LEU A 226 -10.09 -14.13 -40.97
CA LEU A 226 -9.01 -13.30 -40.41
C LEU A 226 -9.52 -12.41 -39.27
N LEU A 227 -10.69 -11.79 -39.44
CA LEU A 227 -11.36 -11.00 -38.39
C LEU A 227 -11.64 -11.84 -37.15
N PHE A 228 -12.13 -13.08 -37.33
CA PHE A 228 -12.41 -13.99 -36.23
C PHE A 228 -11.12 -14.44 -35.52
N ILE A 229 -10.04 -14.73 -36.26
CA ILE A 229 -8.75 -15.13 -35.69
C ILE A 229 -8.11 -13.98 -34.90
N VAL A 230 -8.13 -12.74 -35.41
CA VAL A 230 -7.57 -11.58 -34.71
C VAL A 230 -8.38 -11.24 -33.46
N LEU A 231 -9.73 -11.31 -33.54
CA LEU A 231 -10.60 -11.10 -32.39
C LEU A 231 -10.40 -12.19 -31.32
N LEU A 232 -10.33 -13.46 -31.73
CA LEU A 232 -10.09 -14.59 -30.84
C LEU A 232 -8.71 -14.49 -30.18
N PHE A 233 -7.68 -14.09 -30.92
CA PHE A 233 -6.32 -13.91 -30.41
C PHE A 233 -6.24 -12.74 -29.41
N GLY A 234 -6.86 -11.60 -29.72
CA GLY A 234 -6.94 -10.46 -28.80
C GLY A 234 -7.70 -10.79 -27.50
N VAL A 235 -8.79 -11.55 -27.60
CA VAL A 235 -9.56 -12.02 -26.43
C VAL A 235 -8.79 -13.08 -25.63
N ALA A 236 -8.12 -14.03 -26.29
CA ALA A 236 -7.33 -15.07 -25.64
C ALA A 236 -6.15 -14.50 -24.86
N LEU A 237 -5.39 -13.56 -25.46
CA LEU A 237 -4.33 -12.82 -24.77
C LEU A 237 -4.86 -12.02 -23.58
N ALA A 238 -6.01 -11.36 -23.72
CA ALA A 238 -6.60 -10.62 -22.61
C ALA A 238 -7.01 -11.55 -21.45
N LEU A 239 -7.60 -12.71 -21.76
CA LEU A 239 -8.04 -13.69 -20.74
C LEU A 239 -6.87 -14.38 -20.04
N GLU A 240 -5.84 -14.79 -20.78
CA GLU A 240 -4.65 -15.42 -20.21
C GLU A 240 -3.89 -14.45 -19.28
N GLN A 241 -3.81 -13.17 -19.65
CA GLN A 241 -3.18 -12.17 -18.80
C GLN A 241 -4.04 -11.78 -17.60
N LEU A 242 -5.37 -11.78 -17.71
CA LEU A 242 -6.25 -11.65 -16.55
C LEU A 242 -6.03 -12.79 -15.53
N SER A 243 -5.73 -14.01 -16.00
CA SER A 243 -5.36 -15.14 -15.14
C SER A 243 -4.00 -14.91 -14.47
N ASN A 244 -2.97 -14.52 -15.23
CA ASN A 244 -1.64 -14.25 -14.67
C ASN A 244 -1.66 -13.12 -13.63
N MET A 245 -2.44 -12.07 -13.86
CA MET A 245 -2.62 -11.00 -12.88
C MET A 245 -3.27 -11.48 -11.58
N ARG A 246 -4.22 -12.44 -11.63
CA ARG A 246 -4.81 -13.02 -10.40
C ARG A 246 -3.77 -13.77 -9.58
N HIS A 247 -2.89 -14.53 -10.23
CA HIS A 247 -1.81 -15.24 -9.53
C HIS A 247 -0.78 -14.28 -8.92
N ASP A 248 -0.46 -13.18 -9.58
CA ASP A 248 0.41 -12.14 -9.03
C ASP A 248 -0.22 -11.44 -7.81
N VAL A 249 -1.53 -11.23 -7.83
CA VAL A 249 -2.28 -10.70 -6.67
C VAL A 249 -2.15 -11.66 -5.48
N ASP A 250 -2.36 -12.95 -5.69
CA ASP A 250 -2.22 -13.95 -4.64
C ASP A 250 -0.78 -14.02 -4.09
N ARG A 251 0.22 -13.93 -4.97
CA ARG A 251 1.63 -13.87 -4.56
C ARG A 251 1.94 -12.61 -3.74
N GLN A 252 1.45 -11.44 -4.17
CA GLN A 252 1.59 -10.20 -3.41
C GLN A 252 0.88 -10.29 -2.06
N HIS A 253 -0.28 -10.93 -1.99
CA HIS A 253 -1.00 -11.15 -0.73
C HIS A 253 -0.18 -11.98 0.26
N LEU A 254 0.52 -13.01 -0.22
CA LEU A 254 1.39 -13.84 0.62
C LEU A 254 2.61 -13.06 1.12
N LEU A 255 3.25 -12.27 0.27
CA LEU A 255 4.38 -11.41 0.66
C LEU A 255 3.96 -10.33 1.66
N ARG A 256 2.80 -9.69 1.44
CA ARG A 256 2.25 -8.69 2.37
C ARG A 256 1.92 -9.30 3.73
N ARG A 257 1.45 -10.54 3.78
CA ARG A 257 1.26 -11.26 5.06
C ARG A 257 2.60 -11.50 5.76
N GLY A 258 3.64 -11.87 5.01
CA GLY A 258 5.00 -12.04 5.52
C GLY A 258 5.59 -10.75 6.11
N LEU A 259 5.42 -9.63 5.40
CA LEU A 259 5.95 -8.31 5.75
C LEU A 259 5.12 -7.65 6.88
N SER A 260 3.78 -7.66 6.79
CA SER A 260 2.90 -7.10 7.84
C SER A 260 3.20 -7.64 9.25
N MET A 261 3.78 -8.84 9.38
CA MET A 261 4.21 -9.41 10.66
C MET A 261 5.39 -8.68 11.33
N MET A 262 6.12 -7.78 10.64
CA MET A 262 7.28 -7.08 11.20
C MET A 262 6.92 -5.81 11.98
N ARG A 263 5.72 -5.25 11.81
CA ARG A 263 5.31 -4.03 12.53
C ARG A 263 3.80 -3.87 12.80
N VAL A 264 2.92 -4.65 12.15
CA VAL A 264 1.45 -4.43 12.24
C VAL A 264 0.71 -5.71 12.59
N SER A 265 0.22 -5.80 13.82
CA SER A 265 -0.36 -7.04 14.37
C SER A 265 -1.82 -7.33 13.94
N HIS A 266 -2.55 -6.39 13.34
CA HIS A 266 -3.94 -6.65 12.91
C HIS A 266 -4.34 -5.90 11.64
N MET A 267 -4.10 -6.50 10.48
CA MET A 267 -4.58 -5.94 9.21
C MET A 267 -5.73 -6.76 8.61
N ALA A 268 -6.97 -6.39 8.93
CA ALA A 268 -8.14 -6.84 8.18
C ALA A 268 -8.13 -6.26 6.75
N GLN A 269 -8.53 -7.08 5.78
CA GLN A 269 -8.45 -6.81 4.34
C GLN A 269 -9.71 -6.09 3.85
N ASN A 270 -9.55 -4.95 3.15
CA ASN A 270 -10.63 -4.23 2.46
C ASN A 270 -10.06 -3.56 1.19
N PRO A 271 -10.71 -3.65 0.01
CA PRO A 271 -10.30 -2.96 -1.22
C PRO A 271 -10.00 -1.45 -1.05
N GLU A 272 -10.65 -0.77 -0.11
CA GLU A 272 -10.34 0.64 0.19
C GLU A 272 -8.91 0.84 0.70
N ARG A 273 -8.36 -0.16 1.40
CA ARG A 273 -7.00 -0.14 1.97
C ARG A 273 -5.92 -0.29 0.90
N ASP A 274 -6.16 -1.09 -0.14
CA ASP A 274 -5.21 -1.24 -1.26
C ASP A 274 -5.00 0.08 -1.99
N VAL A 275 -6.07 0.88 -2.08
CA VAL A 275 -6.01 2.21 -2.69
C VAL A 275 -5.23 3.16 -1.79
N GLN A 276 -5.47 3.15 -0.48
CA GLN A 276 -4.70 3.95 0.48
C GLN A 276 -3.21 3.61 0.44
N LEU A 277 -2.85 2.32 0.48
CA LEU A 277 -1.45 1.87 0.38
C LEU A 277 -0.82 2.36 -0.92
N SER A 278 -1.54 2.28 -2.03
CA SER A 278 -1.01 2.72 -3.32
C SER A 278 -0.84 4.24 -3.42
N LEU A 279 -1.75 5.03 -2.86
CA LEU A 279 -1.64 6.49 -2.82
C LEU A 279 -0.47 6.94 -1.95
N VAL A 280 -0.31 6.33 -0.76
CA VAL A 280 0.83 6.59 0.11
C VAL A 280 2.14 6.17 -0.58
N ALA A 281 2.14 5.06 -1.32
CA ALA A 281 3.28 4.62 -2.13
C ALA A 281 3.65 5.60 -3.25
N ASP A 282 2.67 6.25 -3.89
CA ASP A 282 2.91 7.29 -4.91
C ASP A 282 3.56 8.54 -4.31
N HIS A 283 3.20 8.88 -3.08
CA HIS A 283 3.65 10.08 -2.38
C HIS A 283 4.86 9.82 -1.46
N LEU A 284 5.33 8.57 -1.35
CA LEU A 284 6.33 8.17 -0.35
C LEU A 284 7.60 9.03 -0.40
N HIS A 285 8.05 9.40 -1.60
CA HIS A 285 9.23 10.26 -1.77
C HIS A 285 9.07 11.64 -1.16
N ASP A 286 7.87 12.23 -1.26
CA ASP A 286 7.55 13.54 -0.70
C ASP A 286 7.28 13.44 0.81
N LEU A 287 6.78 12.30 1.27
CA LEU A 287 6.50 12.01 2.69
C LEU A 287 7.74 11.64 3.50
N LEU A 288 8.77 11.05 2.88
CA LEU A 288 10.07 10.75 3.49
C LEU A 288 10.94 12.01 3.55
N GLN A 289 10.46 13.02 4.28
CA GLN A 289 11.20 14.23 4.61
C GLN A 289 11.11 14.49 6.12
N PRO A 290 12.16 14.98 6.79
CA PRO A 290 12.17 15.17 8.25
C PRO A 290 11.01 16.03 8.78
N ASP A 291 10.58 17.04 8.04
CA ASP A 291 9.49 17.97 8.38
C ASP A 291 8.08 17.33 8.27
N ARG A 292 7.96 16.23 7.54
CA ARG A 292 6.70 15.48 7.35
C ARG A 292 6.46 14.43 8.44
N LEU A 293 7.52 13.96 9.10
CA LEU A 293 7.47 12.97 10.16
C LEU A 293 7.32 13.64 11.53
N LYS A 294 6.15 14.26 11.75
CA LYS A 294 5.84 14.92 13.02
C LYS A 294 5.64 13.87 14.12
N LEU A 295 5.99 14.22 15.35
CA LEU A 295 5.84 13.35 16.51
C LEU A 295 4.89 13.98 17.53
N HIS A 296 3.94 13.17 17.99
CA HIS A 296 3.24 13.42 19.24
C HIS A 296 3.87 12.57 20.34
N PHE A 297 3.76 13.01 21.58
CA PHE A 297 4.38 12.38 22.73
C PHE A 297 3.30 12.02 23.73
N GLN A 298 3.19 10.74 24.08
CA GLN A 298 2.25 10.29 25.10
C GLN A 298 2.99 10.01 26.40
N PRO A 299 2.60 10.62 27.53
CA PRO A 299 3.31 10.42 28.78
C PRO A 299 3.01 9.04 29.37
N MET A 300 4.03 8.46 29.99
CA MET A 300 4.00 7.23 30.75
C MET A 300 4.41 7.53 32.20
N VAL A 301 3.98 6.70 33.15
CA VAL A 301 4.41 6.82 34.55
C VAL A 301 4.71 5.46 35.14
N ASP A 302 5.88 5.32 35.79
CA ASP A 302 6.13 4.28 36.78
C ASP A 302 6.19 4.94 38.15
N PHE A 303 5.23 4.61 39.02
CA PHE A 303 5.13 5.21 40.36
C PHE A 303 6.34 4.93 41.24
N ARG A 304 7.16 3.92 40.92
CA ARG A 304 8.38 3.58 41.67
C ARG A 304 9.62 4.33 41.19
N GLN A 305 9.59 4.88 39.98
CA GLN A 305 10.76 5.48 39.35
C GLN A 305 10.59 7.00 39.21
N PRO A 306 11.65 7.78 39.49
CA PRO A 306 11.70 9.17 39.07
C PRO A 306 11.82 9.23 37.54
N GLY A 307 11.37 10.33 36.94
CA GLY A 307 11.43 10.52 35.48
C GLY A 307 10.08 10.76 34.82
N THR A 308 10.16 11.25 33.57
CA THR A 308 8.99 11.51 32.72
C THR A 308 9.18 10.83 31.35
N PRO A 309 8.91 9.52 31.26
CA PRO A 309 8.97 8.81 29.99
C PRO A 309 7.81 9.22 29.08
N PHE A 310 8.09 9.41 27.79
CA PHE A 310 7.08 9.63 26.75
C PHE A 310 7.25 8.62 25.63
N GLU A 311 6.14 8.14 25.06
CA GLU A 311 6.18 7.41 23.79
C GLU A 311 6.07 8.38 22.62
N ALA A 312 6.99 8.29 21.66
CA ALA A 312 6.96 9.05 20.43
C ALA A 312 6.06 8.37 19.39
N LEU A 313 4.93 9.00 19.11
CA LEU A 313 3.89 8.52 18.21
C LEU A 313 3.90 9.32 16.91
N LEU A 314 4.18 8.65 15.81
CA LEU A 314 4.26 9.25 14.48
C LEU A 314 2.91 9.87 14.06
N ARG A 315 2.97 11.06 13.47
CA ARG A 315 1.86 11.77 12.83
C ARG A 315 2.32 12.23 11.46
N ILE A 316 1.56 11.87 10.43
CA ILE A 316 1.93 12.13 9.04
C ILE A 316 0.80 12.90 8.38
N GLU A 317 1.18 13.98 7.70
CA GLU A 317 0.27 14.83 6.97
C GLU A 317 0.81 15.03 5.55
N ASP A 318 -0.03 14.71 4.58
CA ASP A 318 0.21 15.00 3.18
C ASP A 318 -0.58 16.27 2.78
N PRO A 319 0.02 17.23 2.04
CA PRO A 319 -0.70 18.43 1.62
C PRO A 319 -1.95 18.16 0.76
N ALA A 320 -1.97 17.06 0.01
CA ALA A 320 -3.07 16.69 -0.88
C ALA A 320 -4.00 15.63 -0.27
N LEU A 321 -3.48 14.70 0.54
CA LEU A 321 -4.27 13.61 1.13
C LEU A 321 -4.74 13.90 2.57
N GLY A 322 -4.22 14.94 3.22
CA GLY A 322 -4.52 15.26 4.61
C GLY A 322 -3.80 14.31 5.60
N PRO A 323 -4.34 14.10 6.81
CA PRO A 323 -3.74 13.21 7.79
C PRO A 323 -3.77 11.76 7.32
N LEU A 324 -2.62 11.10 7.37
CA LEU A 324 -2.44 9.70 6.97
C LEU A 324 -2.34 8.80 8.20
N ASN A 325 -2.85 7.57 8.08
CA ASN A 325 -2.64 6.55 9.12
C ASN A 325 -1.15 6.13 9.15
N PRO A 326 -0.44 6.32 10.28
CA PRO A 326 0.97 5.95 10.41
C PRO A 326 1.24 4.47 10.11
N GLU A 327 0.36 3.54 10.49
CA GLU A 327 0.53 2.11 10.23
C GLU A 327 0.55 1.79 8.72
N ILE A 328 -0.31 2.47 7.95
CA ILE A 328 -0.38 2.31 6.50
C ILE A 328 0.89 2.84 5.86
N PHE A 329 1.38 3.99 6.32
CA PHE A 329 2.63 4.56 5.83
C PHE A 329 3.85 3.72 6.16
N LEU A 330 3.97 3.23 7.40
CA LEU A 330 5.09 2.37 7.80
C LEU A 330 5.08 1.06 7.03
N LEU A 331 3.89 0.46 6.79
CA LEU A 331 3.77 -0.71 5.92
C LEU A 331 4.21 -0.40 4.47
N VAL A 332 3.88 0.77 3.92
CA VAL A 332 4.35 1.17 2.59
C VAL A 332 5.86 1.33 2.56
N CYS A 333 6.46 1.95 3.58
CA CYS A 333 7.91 2.03 3.71
C CYS A 333 8.53 0.64 3.67
N GLU A 334 7.95 -0.30 4.42
CA GLU A 334 8.41 -1.68 4.47
C GLU A 334 8.30 -2.40 3.13
N LEU A 335 7.16 -2.26 2.45
CA LEU A 335 6.94 -2.84 1.12
C LEU A 335 7.88 -2.25 0.05
N GLN A 336 8.43 -1.06 0.28
CA GLN A 336 9.41 -0.42 -0.60
C GLN A 336 10.86 -0.55 -0.12
N GLY A 337 11.13 -1.33 0.93
CA GLY A 337 12.49 -1.50 1.47
C GLY A 337 13.07 -0.24 2.10
N LYS A 338 12.21 0.65 2.61
CA LYS A 338 12.53 1.95 3.20
C LYS A 338 12.43 1.97 4.73
N THR A 339 12.28 0.80 5.37
CA THR A 339 12.07 0.68 6.82
C THR A 339 13.17 1.32 7.65
N ALA A 340 14.43 0.99 7.37
CA ALA A 340 15.53 1.54 8.16
C ALA A 340 15.74 3.04 7.91
N GLU A 341 15.49 3.52 6.68
CA GLU A 341 15.54 4.95 6.35
C GLU A 341 14.51 5.73 7.18
N VAL A 342 13.26 5.28 7.21
CA VAL A 342 12.20 5.95 7.97
C VAL A 342 12.44 5.86 9.48
N ASP A 343 12.91 4.72 10.00
CA ASP A 343 13.20 4.55 11.42
C ASP A 343 14.31 5.50 11.88
N ARG A 344 15.39 5.63 11.10
CA ARG A 344 16.49 6.56 11.42
C ARG A 344 16.01 8.01 11.43
N MET A 345 15.11 8.40 10.52
CA MET A 345 14.53 9.74 10.51
C MET A 345 13.63 9.99 11.73
N ILE A 346 12.79 9.03 12.10
CA ILE A 346 11.94 9.12 13.30
C ILE A 346 12.80 9.25 14.56
N LEU A 347 13.85 8.43 14.69
CA LEU A 347 14.79 8.48 15.81
C LEU A 347 15.48 9.84 15.91
N ARG A 348 16.00 10.37 14.80
CA ARG A 348 16.60 11.72 14.76
C ARG A 348 15.63 12.80 15.22
N ASN A 349 14.41 12.79 14.72
CA ASN A 349 13.38 13.74 15.11
C ASN A 349 13.08 13.64 16.62
N ALA A 350 12.96 12.42 17.16
CA ALA A 350 12.74 12.20 18.58
C ALA A 350 13.91 12.71 19.44
N LEU A 351 15.16 12.38 19.08
CA LEU A 351 16.35 12.85 19.79
C LEU A 351 16.49 14.37 19.75
N GLY A 352 16.17 15.01 18.61
CA GLY A 352 16.13 16.47 18.49
C GLY A 352 15.16 17.12 19.48
N HIS A 353 13.98 16.54 19.66
CA HIS A 353 12.99 17.01 20.65
C HIS A 353 13.47 16.81 22.09
N VAL A 354 14.03 15.64 22.43
CA VAL A 354 14.56 15.38 23.77
C VAL A 354 15.70 16.34 24.12
N ALA A 355 16.64 16.54 23.20
CA ALA A 355 17.73 17.48 23.36
C ALA A 355 17.23 18.91 23.60
N HIS A 356 16.16 19.30 22.90
CA HIS A 356 15.52 20.59 23.10
C HIS A 356 14.94 20.73 24.52
N TRP A 357 14.22 19.72 25.02
CA TRP A 357 13.66 19.76 26.37
C TRP A 357 14.74 19.69 27.47
N HIS A 358 15.80 18.90 27.26
CA HIS A 358 16.95 18.85 28.18
C HIS A 358 17.63 20.22 28.32
N ARG A 359 17.77 20.97 27.21
CA ARG A 359 18.27 22.36 27.23
C ARG A 359 17.34 23.33 27.96
N GLN A 360 16.06 23.00 28.11
CA GLN A 360 15.09 23.77 28.91
C GLN A 360 15.10 23.37 30.40
N GLY A 361 16.02 22.50 30.82
CA GLY A 361 16.15 22.03 32.20
C GLY A 361 15.32 20.78 32.52
N LEU A 362 14.68 20.16 31.53
CA LEU A 362 13.86 18.95 31.70
C LEU A 362 14.68 17.68 31.43
N GLN A 363 15.79 17.52 32.15
CA GLN A 363 16.76 16.43 31.95
C GLN A 363 16.22 15.03 32.31
N GLU A 364 15.13 14.97 33.07
CA GLU A 364 14.45 13.73 33.46
C GLU A 364 13.52 13.16 32.37
N ILE A 365 13.36 13.87 31.24
CA ILE A 365 12.56 13.39 30.11
C ILE A 365 13.34 12.34 29.33
N SER A 366 12.70 11.20 29.09
CA SER A 366 13.16 10.15 28.17
C SER A 366 12.08 9.82 27.16
N VAL A 367 12.45 9.34 25.98
CA VAL A 367 11.49 8.92 24.95
C VAL A 367 11.65 7.45 24.57
N SER A 368 10.51 6.79 24.37
CA SER A 368 10.42 5.51 23.69
C SER A 368 10.10 5.71 22.22
N VAL A 369 10.77 4.98 21.32
CA VAL A 369 10.54 5.05 19.87
C VAL A 369 10.35 3.65 19.30
N ASN A 370 9.25 3.46 18.58
CA ASN A 370 8.93 2.23 17.85
C ASN A 370 9.90 2.00 16.67
N VAL A 371 10.59 0.86 16.62
CA VAL A 371 11.58 0.52 15.59
C VAL A 371 11.34 -0.89 15.07
N ALA A 372 11.50 -1.09 13.75
CA ALA A 372 11.41 -2.41 13.16
C ALA A 372 12.72 -3.19 13.38
N PRO A 373 12.66 -4.52 13.61
CA PRO A 373 13.89 -5.28 13.88
C PRO A 373 14.89 -5.28 12.71
N ILE A 374 14.42 -5.17 11.47
CA ILE A 374 15.32 -5.11 10.29
C ILE A 374 16.28 -3.91 10.38
N THR A 375 15.87 -2.83 11.04
CA THR A 375 16.68 -1.64 11.27
C THR A 375 17.83 -1.94 12.24
N LEU A 376 17.56 -2.71 13.30
CA LEU A 376 18.59 -3.14 14.27
C LEU A 376 19.63 -4.08 13.64
N LEU A 377 19.23 -4.84 12.62
CA LEU A 377 20.12 -5.75 11.89
C LEU A 377 20.99 -5.03 10.84
N GLU A 378 20.77 -3.75 10.58
CA GLU A 378 21.66 -2.99 9.71
C GLU A 378 23.05 -2.86 10.34
N ARG A 379 24.07 -3.14 9.53
CA ARG A 379 25.47 -2.98 9.97
C ARG A 379 25.72 -1.55 10.44
N GLY A 380 26.24 -1.42 11.66
CA GLY A 380 26.57 -0.13 12.27
C GLY A 380 25.36 0.64 12.81
N PHE A 381 24.19 0.02 12.98
CA PHE A 381 23.04 0.70 13.59
C PHE A 381 23.33 1.18 15.01
N ALA A 382 23.91 0.33 15.86
CA ALA A 382 24.23 0.67 17.24
C ALA A 382 25.26 1.83 17.33
N ASP A 383 26.35 1.74 16.56
CA ASP A 383 27.35 2.81 16.45
C ASP A 383 26.73 4.14 15.99
N TRP A 384 25.88 4.09 14.96
CA TRP A 384 25.16 5.25 14.47
C TRP A 384 24.29 5.87 15.57
N LEU A 385 23.55 5.05 16.32
CA LEU A 385 22.66 5.55 17.38
C LEU A 385 23.46 6.21 18.52
N CYS A 386 24.62 5.66 18.88
CA CYS A 386 25.53 6.29 19.83
C CYS A 386 26.07 7.64 19.34
N MET A 387 26.41 7.74 18.05
CA MET A 387 26.83 9.01 17.46
C MET A 387 25.71 10.06 17.53
N GLU A 388 24.47 9.68 17.20
CA GLU A 388 23.32 10.60 17.26
C GLU A 388 23.02 11.06 18.69
N LEU A 389 23.09 10.17 19.68
CA LEU A 389 22.95 10.53 21.10
C LEU A 389 24.06 11.51 21.53
N ALA A 390 25.31 11.23 21.14
CA ALA A 390 26.45 12.09 21.46
C ALA A 390 26.36 13.47 20.81
N GLU A 391 25.94 13.55 19.54
CA GLU A 391 25.73 14.81 18.81
C GLU A 391 24.68 15.70 19.50
N HIS A 392 23.65 15.07 20.08
CA HIS A 392 22.59 15.75 20.81
C HIS A 392 22.93 16.01 22.30
N ALA A 393 24.12 15.58 22.75
CA ALA A 393 24.54 15.59 24.16
C ALA A 393 23.55 14.90 25.11
N LEU A 394 22.95 13.79 24.64
CA LEU A 394 21.97 13.01 25.38
C LEU A 394 22.61 11.80 26.05
N PRO A 395 22.23 11.47 27.30
CA PRO A 395 22.62 10.20 27.89
C PRO A 395 21.85 9.04 27.24
N HIS A 396 22.44 7.83 27.24
CA HIS A 396 21.81 6.64 26.64
C HIS A 396 20.41 6.33 27.20
N HIS A 397 20.17 6.59 28.49
CA HIS A 397 18.87 6.38 29.13
C HIS A 397 17.77 7.38 28.69
N ALA A 398 18.12 8.42 27.93
CA ALA A 398 17.15 9.36 27.36
C ALA A 398 16.34 8.73 26.21
N LEU A 399 16.78 7.57 25.69
CA LEU A 399 16.11 6.83 24.62
C LEU A 399 15.84 5.38 25.05
N LYS A 400 14.64 4.91 24.72
CA LYS A 400 14.27 3.49 24.70
C LYS A 400 13.78 3.12 23.31
N LEU A 401 14.08 1.91 22.86
CA LEU A 401 13.53 1.37 21.62
C LEU A 401 12.38 0.43 21.94
N GLU A 402 11.29 0.54 21.20
CA GLU A 402 10.11 -0.33 21.32
C GLU A 402 10.00 -1.20 20.08
N MET A 403 9.70 -2.48 20.27
CA MET A 403 9.60 -3.45 19.19
C MET A 403 8.51 -4.48 19.50
N THR A 404 7.63 -4.74 18.54
CA THR A 404 6.48 -5.63 18.76
C THR A 404 6.90 -7.08 19.00
N GLU A 405 6.13 -7.78 19.82
CA GLU A 405 6.31 -9.19 20.18
C GLU A 405 6.63 -10.09 18.97
N HIS A 406 5.77 -10.06 17.94
CA HIS A 406 5.92 -10.89 16.74
C HIS A 406 7.25 -10.64 16.02
N ALA A 407 7.70 -9.38 15.99
CA ALA A 407 8.89 -8.97 15.29
C ALA A 407 10.16 -9.46 16.02
N ILE A 408 10.13 -9.51 17.35
CA ILE A 408 11.21 -10.09 18.16
C ILE A 408 11.35 -11.59 17.90
N ILE A 409 10.21 -12.30 17.87
CA ILE A 409 10.16 -13.76 17.74
C ILE A 409 10.61 -14.23 16.35
N ALA A 410 10.25 -13.50 15.29
CA ALA A 410 10.45 -13.95 13.92
C ALA A 410 11.93 -14.09 13.51
N LEU A 411 12.84 -13.35 14.14
CA LEU A 411 14.23 -13.19 13.65
C LEU A 411 15.30 -13.93 14.45
N GLY A 412 14.95 -14.56 15.58
CA GLY A 412 15.83 -15.50 16.30
C GLY A 412 17.21 -14.93 16.67
N ALA A 413 18.27 -15.74 16.51
CA ALA A 413 19.62 -15.46 17.03
C ALA A 413 20.29 -14.16 16.51
N PRO A 414 20.18 -13.79 15.21
CA PRO A 414 20.71 -12.50 14.73
C PRO A 414 20.18 -11.29 15.49
N LEU A 415 18.89 -11.25 15.80
CA LEU A 415 18.28 -10.15 16.54
C LEU A 415 18.77 -10.11 17.99
N VAL A 416 18.91 -11.28 18.64
CA VAL A 416 19.49 -11.37 19.98
C VAL A 416 20.90 -10.75 20.03
N GLY A 417 21.72 -10.97 19.00
CA GLY A 417 23.03 -10.33 18.88
C GLY A 417 22.96 -8.80 18.88
N ALA A 418 22.10 -8.23 18.03
CA ALA A 418 21.90 -6.78 17.95
C ALA A 418 21.33 -6.18 19.25
N LEU A 419 20.42 -6.89 19.93
CA LEU A 419 19.89 -6.46 21.22
C LEU A 419 20.96 -6.47 22.32
N ARG A 420 21.88 -7.44 22.32
CA ARG A 420 23.02 -7.45 23.27
C ARG A 420 23.95 -6.27 23.04
N GLU A 421 24.19 -5.91 21.78
CA GLU A 421 25.02 -4.75 21.42
C GLU A 421 24.42 -3.45 21.98
N LEU A 422 23.11 -3.23 21.76
CA LEU A 422 22.40 -2.06 22.32
C LEU A 422 22.40 -2.06 23.86
N THR A 423 22.14 -3.22 24.48
CA THR A 423 22.16 -3.37 25.93
C THR A 423 23.56 -3.08 26.50
N ALA A 424 24.64 -3.50 25.83
CA ALA A 424 26.01 -3.20 26.25
C ALA A 424 26.34 -1.70 26.20
N LEU A 425 25.67 -0.94 25.33
CA LEU A 425 25.75 0.51 25.23
C LEU A 425 24.84 1.24 26.25
N GLY A 426 24.00 0.51 26.98
CA GLY A 426 23.04 1.06 27.93
C GLY A 426 21.77 1.60 27.30
N ILE A 427 21.48 1.23 26.05
CA ILE A 427 20.24 1.58 25.36
C ILE A 427 19.23 0.46 25.61
N ALA A 428 18.13 0.81 26.27
CA ALA A 428 17.09 -0.16 26.64
C ALA A 428 16.19 -0.49 25.44
N VAL A 429 15.90 -1.78 25.25
CA VAL A 429 14.87 -2.25 24.32
C VAL A 429 13.71 -2.82 25.11
N VAL A 430 12.49 -2.44 24.76
CA VAL A 430 11.24 -2.86 25.39
C VAL A 430 10.40 -3.61 24.36
N MET A 431 9.82 -4.74 24.77
CA MET A 431 8.89 -5.48 23.93
C MET A 431 7.51 -4.85 24.00
N ASP A 432 6.97 -4.48 22.84
CA ASP A 432 5.66 -3.85 22.69
C ASP A 432 4.58 -4.87 22.29
N ASP A 433 3.30 -4.52 22.46
CA ASP A 433 2.13 -5.35 22.14
C ASP A 433 2.14 -6.74 22.80
N PHE A 434 2.74 -6.88 23.98
CA PHE A 434 2.91 -8.18 24.63
C PHE A 434 1.56 -8.83 24.92
N GLY A 435 1.39 -10.07 24.46
CA GLY A 435 0.21 -10.92 24.63
C GLY A 435 -0.83 -10.83 23.52
N THR A 436 -0.52 -10.13 22.43
CA THR A 436 -1.30 -10.16 21.18
C THR A 436 -0.87 -11.31 20.25
N GLY A 437 0.25 -11.98 20.55
CA GLY A 437 0.83 -13.06 19.74
C GLY A 437 0.99 -14.42 20.44
N TYR A 438 1.79 -15.29 19.82
CA TYR A 438 2.10 -16.66 20.27
C TYR A 438 3.41 -16.75 21.07
N SER A 439 3.78 -15.76 21.89
CA SER A 439 4.94 -15.89 22.77
C SER A 439 4.85 -17.13 23.65
N SER A 440 5.78 -18.06 23.46
CA SER A 440 6.12 -18.97 24.55
C SER A 440 6.89 -18.16 25.58
N LEU A 441 6.34 -17.99 26.79
CA LEU A 441 6.99 -17.34 27.94
C LEU A 441 8.44 -17.81 28.18
N GLY A 442 8.81 -19.01 27.71
CA GLY A 442 10.18 -19.51 27.75
C GLY A 442 11.19 -18.68 26.95
N MET A 443 10.81 -18.01 25.86
CA MET A 443 11.76 -17.20 25.07
C MET A 443 12.09 -15.86 25.73
N LEU A 444 11.19 -15.33 26.56
CA LEU A 444 11.43 -14.09 27.31
C LEU A 444 12.67 -14.17 28.20
N ALA A 445 12.98 -15.36 28.73
CA ALA A 445 14.12 -15.58 29.61
C ALA A 445 15.48 -15.36 28.91
N ASP A 446 15.55 -15.57 27.59
CA ASP A 446 16.80 -15.49 26.82
C ASP A 446 16.98 -14.14 26.10
N LEU A 447 15.95 -13.28 26.11
CA LEU A 447 15.94 -12.00 25.41
C LEU A 447 16.57 -10.90 26.28
N PRO A 448 17.60 -10.18 25.78
CA PRO A 448 18.23 -9.08 26.50
C PRO A 448 17.42 -7.78 26.32
N ILE A 449 16.21 -7.78 26.88
CA ILE A 449 15.28 -6.64 26.90
C ILE A 449 15.16 -6.09 28.32
N ALA A 450 14.76 -4.82 28.42
CA ALA A 450 14.60 -4.10 29.69
C ALA A 450 13.16 -4.09 30.23
N GLY A 451 12.19 -4.50 29.42
CA GLY A 451 10.79 -4.50 29.83
C GLY A 451 9.82 -4.99 28.78
N ILE A 452 8.56 -5.05 29.19
CA ILE A 452 7.41 -5.41 28.36
C ILE A 452 6.32 -4.33 28.51
N LYS A 453 5.62 -4.02 27.41
CA LYS A 453 4.38 -3.23 27.40
C LYS A 453 3.20 -4.17 27.17
N CYS A 454 2.31 -4.25 28.14
CA CYS A 454 1.10 -5.07 28.06
C CYS A 454 0.04 -4.29 27.28
N ASP A 455 -0.40 -4.82 26.14
CA ASP A 455 -1.40 -4.19 25.28
C ASP A 455 -2.70 -3.89 26.03
N ARG A 456 -3.44 -2.89 25.57
CA ARG A 456 -4.75 -2.49 26.12
C ARG A 456 -5.76 -3.63 26.22
N LEU A 457 -5.62 -4.69 25.42
CA LEU A 457 -6.46 -5.88 25.51
C LEU A 457 -6.35 -6.56 26.88
N PHE A 458 -5.30 -6.35 27.67
CA PHE A 458 -5.20 -6.84 29.05
C PHE A 458 -6.03 -6.00 30.04
N VAL A 459 -6.21 -4.71 29.75
CA VAL A 459 -6.92 -3.75 30.62
C VAL A 459 -8.42 -3.74 30.35
N GLN A 460 -8.84 -4.02 29.12
CA GLN A 460 -10.26 -4.09 28.79
C GLN A 460 -10.99 -5.03 29.74
N GLN A 461 -12.02 -4.52 30.43
CA GLN A 461 -12.83 -5.26 31.41
C GLN A 461 -12.05 -5.81 32.63
N LEU A 462 -10.80 -5.40 32.85
CA LEU A 462 -9.92 -5.91 33.91
C LEU A 462 -10.55 -5.78 35.30
N ALA A 463 -11.23 -4.67 35.60
CA ALA A 463 -11.88 -4.45 36.90
C ALA A 463 -13.00 -5.47 37.22
N ARG A 464 -13.56 -6.13 36.20
CA ARG A 464 -14.73 -7.02 36.34
C ARG A 464 -14.44 -8.48 36.01
N ASP A 465 -13.23 -8.80 35.54
CA ASP A 465 -12.84 -10.15 35.11
C ASP A 465 -11.70 -10.70 35.99
N PRO A 466 -12.01 -11.57 36.97
CA PRO A 466 -11.01 -12.19 37.84
C PRO A 466 -9.94 -12.98 37.08
N ARG A 467 -10.25 -13.52 35.89
CA ARG A 467 -9.27 -14.25 35.07
C ARG A 467 -8.23 -13.29 34.50
N ARG A 468 -8.66 -12.13 34.02
CA ARG A 468 -7.74 -11.07 33.53
C ARG A 468 -6.87 -10.52 34.66
N GLN A 469 -7.45 -10.30 35.84
CA GLN A 469 -6.69 -9.89 37.03
C GLN A 469 -5.65 -10.94 37.45
N SER A 470 -6.02 -12.22 37.39
CA SER A 470 -5.10 -13.33 37.62
C SER A 470 -3.98 -13.34 36.58
N LEU A 471 -4.31 -13.25 35.29
CA LEU A 471 -3.33 -13.23 34.20
C LEU A 471 -2.32 -12.08 34.37
N LEU A 472 -2.80 -10.87 34.63
CA LEU A 472 -1.94 -9.71 34.83
C LEU A 472 -1.01 -9.85 36.05
N ARG A 473 -1.49 -10.45 37.15
CA ARG A 473 -0.65 -10.79 38.32
C ARG A 473 0.48 -11.77 37.97
N HIS A 474 0.17 -12.81 37.19
CA HIS A 474 1.19 -13.78 36.78
C HIS A 474 2.24 -13.13 35.85
N ILE A 475 1.80 -12.26 34.94
CA ILE A 475 2.71 -11.49 34.08
C ILE A 475 3.61 -10.60 34.94
N GLY A 476 3.06 -9.90 35.94
CA GLY A 476 3.83 -9.07 36.85
C GLY A 476 4.87 -9.85 37.66
N ALA A 477 4.48 -11.01 38.20
CA ALA A 477 5.39 -11.89 38.92
C ALA A 477 6.54 -12.40 38.03
N LEU A 478 6.24 -12.86 36.81
CA LEU A 478 7.23 -13.33 35.86
C LEU A 478 8.18 -12.22 35.42
N ALA A 479 7.65 -11.03 35.13
CA ALA A 479 8.47 -9.88 34.79
C ALA A 479 9.42 -9.51 35.94
N GLN A 480 8.95 -9.55 37.19
CA GLN A 480 9.78 -9.31 38.36
C GLN A 480 10.90 -10.34 38.50
N GLU A 481 10.61 -11.63 38.30
CA GLU A 481 11.61 -12.71 38.32
C GLU A 481 12.69 -12.53 37.25
N PHE A 482 12.33 -11.99 36.09
CA PHE A 482 13.26 -11.70 34.98
C PHE A 482 13.90 -10.31 35.07
N GLY A 483 13.60 -9.52 36.09
CA GLY A 483 14.12 -8.15 36.22
C GLY A 483 13.60 -7.18 35.15
N LEU A 484 12.44 -7.48 34.56
CA LEU A 484 11.82 -6.69 33.50
C LEU A 484 10.89 -5.62 34.09
N SER A 485 10.97 -4.42 33.52
CA SER A 485 9.95 -3.38 33.75
C SER A 485 8.66 -3.75 33.00
N VAL A 486 7.50 -3.35 33.56
CA VAL A 486 6.19 -3.58 32.95
C VAL A 486 5.45 -2.26 32.87
N VAL A 487 4.99 -1.91 31.68
CA VAL A 487 4.06 -0.80 31.46
C VAL A 487 2.74 -1.38 30.95
N VAL A 488 1.64 -1.02 31.59
CA VAL A 488 0.30 -1.44 31.17
C VAL A 488 -0.33 -0.32 30.33
N GLU A 489 -0.70 -0.63 29.11
CA GLU A 489 -1.26 0.34 28.17
C GLU A 489 -2.78 0.42 28.19
N GLY A 490 -3.31 1.55 27.74
CA GLY A 490 -4.75 1.76 27.60
C GLY A 490 -5.50 1.90 28.93
N VAL A 491 -4.83 2.37 29.99
CA VAL A 491 -5.49 2.67 31.27
C VAL A 491 -6.27 3.98 31.16
N GLU A 492 -7.60 3.90 31.20
CA GLU A 492 -8.49 5.04 30.98
C GLU A 492 -9.33 5.39 32.22
N THR A 493 -9.50 4.47 33.17
CA THR A 493 -10.34 4.63 34.36
C THR A 493 -9.59 4.40 35.67
N ALA A 494 -10.10 5.00 36.76
CA ALA A 494 -9.51 4.82 38.09
C ALA A 494 -9.60 3.37 38.57
N GLU A 495 -10.67 2.66 38.19
CA GLU A 495 -10.90 1.25 38.50
C GLU A 495 -9.88 0.35 37.80
N GLU A 496 -9.55 0.63 36.53
CA GLU A 496 -8.49 -0.07 35.80
C GLU A 496 -7.13 0.15 36.46
N LEU A 497 -6.79 1.39 36.82
CA LEU A 497 -5.55 1.70 37.54
C LEU A 497 -5.44 0.94 38.87
N GLN A 498 -6.53 0.89 39.65
CA GLN A 498 -6.57 0.16 40.91
C GLN A 498 -6.37 -1.34 40.69
N ALA A 499 -6.96 -1.91 39.64
CA ALA A 499 -6.77 -3.31 39.30
C ALA A 499 -5.34 -3.62 38.84
N VAL A 500 -4.70 -2.72 38.08
CA VAL A 500 -3.28 -2.81 37.71
C VAL A 500 -2.38 -2.74 38.95
N ALA A 501 -2.64 -1.80 39.86
CA ALA A 501 -1.89 -1.68 41.11
C ALA A 501 -2.08 -2.89 42.03
N ALA A 502 -3.31 -3.44 42.12
CA ALA A 502 -3.60 -4.68 42.83
C ALA A 502 -2.85 -5.89 42.24
N ALA A 503 -2.48 -5.82 40.96
CA ALA A 503 -1.64 -6.83 40.31
C ALA A 503 -0.14 -6.67 40.60
N GLY A 504 0.26 -5.69 41.42
CA GLY A 504 1.67 -5.41 41.74
C GLY A 504 2.41 -4.63 40.63
N LEU A 505 1.69 -4.10 39.66
CA LEU A 505 2.24 -3.34 38.54
C LEU A 505 2.14 -1.83 38.81
N HIS A 506 3.18 -1.09 38.41
CA HIS A 506 3.31 0.33 38.72
C HIS A 506 3.55 1.21 37.48
N GLY A 507 3.94 0.61 36.35
CA GLY A 507 4.06 1.30 35.06
C GLY A 507 2.72 1.35 34.35
N VAL A 508 2.24 2.54 34.00
CA VAL A 508 1.00 2.73 33.26
C VAL A 508 1.13 3.77 32.15
N GLN A 509 0.43 3.53 31.06
CA GLN A 509 0.22 4.46 29.95
C GLN A 509 -1.27 4.45 29.58
N GLY A 510 -1.84 5.64 29.36
CA GLY A 510 -3.23 5.75 28.95
C GLY A 510 -3.81 7.13 29.18
N TYR A 511 -5.04 7.33 28.72
CA TYR A 511 -5.68 8.65 28.75
C TYR A 511 -6.01 9.13 30.15
N LEU A 512 -6.07 8.23 31.14
CA LEU A 512 -6.18 8.61 32.54
C LEU A 512 -4.98 9.46 32.99
N TYR A 513 -3.77 9.12 32.53
CA TYR A 513 -2.57 9.90 32.82
C TYR A 513 -2.41 11.08 31.85
N GLY A 514 -2.39 10.80 30.54
CA GLY A 514 -2.27 11.84 29.53
C GLY A 514 -2.49 11.32 28.11
N LYS A 515 -3.04 12.21 27.26
CA LYS A 515 -3.21 11.95 25.83
C LYS A 515 -1.92 12.27 25.07
N PRO A 516 -1.70 11.67 23.88
CA PRO A 516 -0.65 12.09 22.97
C PRO A 516 -0.74 13.59 22.68
N MET A 517 0.36 14.32 22.84
CA MET A 517 0.43 15.77 22.63
C MET A 517 1.56 16.17 21.68
N ALA A 518 1.42 17.32 21.03
CA ALA A 518 2.49 17.86 20.19
C ALA A 518 3.72 18.24 21.02
N ALA A 519 4.89 18.27 20.38
CA ALA A 519 6.18 18.45 21.05
C ALA A 519 6.32 19.76 21.85
N ASP A 520 5.63 20.81 21.40
CA ASP A 520 5.59 22.13 22.02
C ASP A 520 4.79 22.15 23.34
N ALA A 521 3.83 21.23 23.49
CA ALA A 521 3.04 21.11 24.72
C ALA A 521 3.78 20.34 25.84
N VAL A 522 4.78 19.52 25.51
CA VAL A 522 5.45 18.60 26.46
C VAL A 522 6.08 19.34 27.64
N ALA A 523 6.80 20.43 27.40
CA ALA A 523 7.48 21.17 28.47
C ALA A 523 6.48 21.80 29.47
N ALA A 524 5.40 22.39 28.95
CA ALA A 524 4.35 22.98 29.76
C ALA A 524 3.60 21.90 30.56
N TRP A 525 3.28 20.78 29.93
CA TRP A 525 2.61 19.65 30.57
C TRP A 525 3.45 19.06 31.72
N THR A 526 4.74 18.83 31.47
CA THR A 526 5.69 18.28 32.46
C THR A 526 5.80 19.18 33.69
N THR A 527 5.83 20.50 33.49
CA THR A 527 6.02 21.46 34.59
C THR A 527 4.71 21.72 35.36
N ARG A 528 3.56 21.77 34.68
CA ARG A 528 2.30 22.27 35.26
C ARG A 528 1.29 21.18 35.59
N GLU A 529 1.17 20.16 34.75
CA GLU A 529 0.13 19.13 34.88
C GLU A 529 0.65 17.86 35.53
N MET A 530 1.86 17.42 35.15
CA MET A 530 2.42 16.15 35.59
C MET A 530 2.46 15.98 37.12
N PRO A 531 2.90 16.97 37.95
CA PRO A 531 2.99 16.77 39.40
C PRO A 531 1.63 16.49 40.04
N ALA A 532 0.60 17.25 39.65
CA ALA A 532 -0.75 17.09 40.18
C ALA A 532 -1.39 15.78 39.71
N ARG A 533 -1.21 15.41 38.43
CA ARG A 533 -1.73 14.16 37.87
C ARG A 533 -1.07 12.94 38.52
N ARG A 534 0.26 12.94 38.67
CA ARG A 534 1.00 11.86 39.32
C ARG A 534 0.53 11.67 40.76
N ALA A 535 0.45 12.74 41.56
CA ALA A 535 -0.03 12.66 42.94
C ALA A 535 -1.47 12.14 43.05
N ALA A 536 -2.36 12.56 42.15
CA ALA A 536 -3.74 12.09 42.13
C ALA A 536 -3.83 10.58 41.82
N LEU A 537 -3.03 10.08 40.89
CA LEU A 537 -2.97 8.67 40.52
C LEU A 537 -2.32 7.82 41.63
N GLU A 538 -1.22 8.28 42.22
CA GLU A 538 -0.59 7.61 43.36
C GLU A 538 -1.58 7.45 44.53
N ALA A 539 -2.38 8.47 44.82
CA ALA A 539 -3.43 8.40 45.84
C ALA A 539 -4.53 7.37 45.53
N LEU A 540 -4.82 7.10 44.25
CA LEU A 540 -5.76 6.04 43.84
C LEU A 540 -5.18 4.65 44.05
N THR A 541 -3.87 4.47 43.84
CA THR A 541 -3.19 3.19 44.04
C THR A 541 -2.99 2.82 45.51
N LEU A 542 -2.81 3.81 46.40
CA LEU A 542 -2.64 3.61 47.85
C LEU A 542 -3.96 3.27 48.57
N LYS A 543 -5.12 3.58 47.99
CA LYS A 543 -6.43 3.20 48.52
C LYS A 543 -6.77 1.73 48.33
N THR A 544 -5.97 1.00 47.55
CA THR A 544 -6.11 -0.44 47.37
C THR A 544 -5.65 -1.13 48.67
N PRO A 545 -6.52 -1.86 49.39
CA PRO A 545 -6.09 -2.58 50.59
C PRO A 545 -4.97 -3.55 50.21
N ARG A 546 -3.86 -3.48 50.96
CA ARG A 546 -2.69 -4.34 50.82
C ARG A 546 -3.10 -5.77 51.20
N GLN A 547 -3.73 -6.52 50.30
CA GLN A 547 -3.92 -7.95 50.47
C GLN A 547 -2.63 -8.66 50.08
N VAL A 548 -1.72 -8.73 51.05
CA VAL A 548 -0.64 -9.71 51.05
C VAL A 548 -0.75 -10.48 52.36
N GLU A 549 -1.45 -11.61 52.31
CA GLU A 549 -1.12 -12.76 53.13
C GLU A 549 -0.62 -13.85 52.16
N PRO A 550 0.49 -14.53 52.46
CA PRO A 550 0.91 -15.68 51.68
C PRO A 550 -0.06 -16.82 51.98
N ASP A 551 -1.02 -17.06 51.08
CA ASP A 551 -1.92 -18.20 51.24
C ASP A 551 -1.14 -19.49 50.94
N THR A 552 -0.51 -20.03 51.99
CA THR A 552 -0.14 -21.43 52.09
C THR A 552 -1.41 -22.27 52.15
N ALA A 553 -2.16 -22.33 51.05
CA ALA A 553 -3.19 -23.32 50.81
C ALA A 553 -3.56 -23.30 49.33
N VAL A 554 -2.81 -24.04 48.51
CA VAL A 554 -3.38 -24.54 47.25
C VAL A 554 -4.53 -25.47 47.65
N ALA A 555 -5.76 -24.96 47.65
CA ALA A 555 -6.93 -25.81 47.64
C ALA A 555 -6.80 -26.74 46.42
N PRO A 556 -6.93 -28.07 46.57
CA PRO A 556 -6.85 -28.97 45.44
C PRO A 556 -7.92 -28.55 44.45
N VAL A 557 -7.49 -28.21 43.23
CA VAL A 557 -8.39 -28.06 42.09
C VAL A 557 -9.24 -29.31 42.05
N ALA A 558 -10.57 -29.15 42.19
CA ALA A 558 -11.50 -30.26 42.07
C ALA A 558 -11.18 -31.00 40.77
N ALA A 559 -10.81 -32.27 40.91
CA ALA A 559 -10.51 -33.12 39.78
C ALA A 559 -11.69 -33.08 38.81
N TYR A 560 -11.46 -32.51 37.63
CA TYR A 560 -12.36 -32.74 36.50
C TYR A 560 -12.42 -34.26 36.30
N PRO A 561 -13.60 -34.90 36.24
CA PRO A 561 -13.69 -36.29 35.86
C PRO A 561 -13.22 -36.41 34.41
N MET A 562 -11.95 -36.77 34.25
CA MET A 562 -11.37 -37.12 32.96
C MET A 562 -11.89 -38.52 32.61
N ALA A 563 -13.12 -38.60 32.11
CA ALA A 563 -13.54 -39.74 31.34
C ALA A 563 -12.72 -39.71 30.05
N LEU A 564 -11.64 -40.51 30.01
CA LEU A 564 -10.94 -40.82 28.77
C LEU A 564 -11.96 -41.36 27.76
N PRO A 565 -12.20 -40.70 26.61
CA PRO A 565 -12.91 -41.35 25.53
C PRO A 565 -12.05 -42.53 25.07
N ALA A 566 -12.64 -43.73 25.06
CA ALA A 566 -12.03 -44.89 24.44
C ALA A 566 -11.71 -44.56 22.98
N ALA A 567 -10.42 -44.63 22.63
CA ALA A 567 -9.88 -44.51 21.28
C ALA A 567 -10.26 -43.23 20.50
N LEU A 568 -9.36 -42.24 20.49
CA LEU A 568 -9.36 -41.20 19.46
C LEU A 568 -9.22 -41.85 18.06
N PRO A 569 -10.09 -41.56 17.09
CA PRO A 569 -9.89 -42.01 15.72
C PRO A 569 -8.60 -41.39 15.17
N ARG A 570 -7.76 -42.24 14.53
CA ARG A 570 -6.52 -41.79 13.88
C ARG A 570 -6.82 -40.65 12.91
N ALA A 571 -6.08 -39.55 13.04
CA ALA A 571 -6.20 -38.41 12.14
C ALA A 571 -5.86 -38.82 10.69
N PRO A 572 -6.67 -38.43 9.68
CA PRO A 572 -6.57 -38.94 8.31
C PRO A 572 -5.33 -38.46 7.53
N TRP A 573 -4.46 -37.63 8.12
CA TRP A 573 -3.23 -37.12 7.48
C TRP A 573 -1.97 -37.93 7.81
N ALA A 574 -2.04 -38.88 8.76
CA ALA A 574 -0.88 -39.66 9.22
C ALA A 574 -0.33 -40.68 8.18
N ASN A 575 -0.95 -40.81 7.00
CA ASN A 575 -0.54 -41.73 5.94
C ASN A 575 -0.02 -41.05 4.65
N ARG A 576 0.32 -39.76 4.66
CA ARG A 576 0.81 -39.05 3.45
C ARG A 576 2.20 -38.41 3.57
N VAL A 577 3.12 -39.03 4.30
CA VAL A 577 4.54 -38.68 4.22
C VAL A 577 5.35 -39.96 4.07
N PRO A 578 5.88 -40.28 2.86
CA PRO A 578 6.84 -41.36 2.72
C PRO A 578 8.19 -40.90 3.26
N GLY A 579 8.75 -41.59 4.27
CA GLY A 579 10.19 -41.53 4.54
C GLY A 579 10.69 -41.12 5.93
N LEU A 580 9.94 -41.30 7.03
CA LEU A 580 10.52 -41.19 8.38
C LEU A 580 10.41 -42.51 9.17
N PRO A 581 11.52 -43.03 9.75
CA PRO A 581 11.50 -44.23 10.57
C PRO A 581 10.71 -44.00 11.86
N ARG A 582 9.88 -44.98 12.23
CA ARG A 582 9.13 -44.99 13.49
C ARG A 582 10.08 -45.23 14.67
N ALA A 583 10.05 -44.34 15.66
CA ALA A 583 10.39 -44.63 17.05
C ALA A 583 9.15 -44.33 17.90
#